data_AF-A0A1Q9V4X3-F1
#
_entry.id   AF-A0A1Q9V4X3-F1
#
_cell.length_a   1.000
_cell.length_b   1.000
_cell.length_c   1.000
_cell.angle_alpha   90.00
_cell.angle_beta   90.00
_cell.angle_gamma   90.00
#
_symmetry.space_group_name_H-M   'P 1'
#
loop_
_entity.id
_entity.type
_entity.pdbx_description
1 polymer ?
#
loop_
_entity_poly.entity_id
_entity_poly.type
_entity_poly.pdbx_seq_one_letter_code
_entity_poly.pdbx_strand_id
1 'polypeptide(L)'
;MTTPTGTSGAPTDLRPLTIMVGAMAGALVVIGVVLTFLGAEMAVPSTWVLLVVAAATLGAWALVLVMPPPRAPQGASLAAAVSPVVVFRAAVLEAPAIIGLMLFFIDGPSLLIYALPAIFAIAGMVLFARPSVVARRLSRAA
;
A
#
# COMPACT_ATOMS: atom_id res chain seq x y z
N MET A 1 -1.15 22.63 46.77
CA MET A 1 -0.09 22.77 45.75
C MET A 1 0.47 21.37 45.49
N THR A 2 -0.11 20.65 44.54
CA THR A 2 0.38 19.34 44.06
C THR A 2 0.08 19.28 42.57
N THR A 3 1.08 19.63 41.78
CA THR A 3 1.12 19.49 40.32
C THR A 3 0.94 18.01 39.94
N PRO A 4 0.01 17.66 39.04
CA PRO A 4 0.01 16.34 38.44
C PRO A 4 1.22 16.24 37.50
N THR A 5 2.15 15.36 37.85
CA THR A 5 3.29 14.95 37.02
C THR A 5 2.77 14.42 35.68
N GLY A 6 3.23 15.05 34.60
CA GLY A 6 2.80 14.77 33.25
C GLY A 6 2.88 13.28 32.90
N THR A 7 1.74 12.76 32.43
CA THR A 7 1.71 11.60 31.54
C THR A 7 2.44 11.98 30.26
N SER A 8 3.77 11.80 30.27
CA SER A 8 4.59 11.84 29.07
C SER A 8 4.12 10.71 28.17
N GLY A 9 3.17 11.02 27.29
CA GLY A 9 2.65 10.11 26.28
C GLY A 9 3.83 9.55 25.50
N ALA A 10 4.01 8.23 25.56
CA ALA A 10 5.12 7.56 24.90
C ALA A 10 5.15 8.00 23.41
N PRO A 11 6.33 8.36 22.86
CA PRO A 11 6.46 8.60 21.44
C PRO A 11 5.97 7.33 20.73
N THR A 12 4.83 7.44 20.04
CA THR A 12 4.16 6.26 19.52
C THR A 12 4.91 5.82 18.26
N ASP A 13 5.70 4.75 18.42
CA ASP A 13 6.63 4.29 17.40
C ASP A 13 5.89 3.86 16.12
N LEU A 14 6.19 4.51 15.00
CA LEU A 14 5.64 4.19 13.66
C LEU A 14 6.45 3.09 12.96
N ARG A 15 7.51 2.60 13.60
CA ARG A 15 8.38 1.53 13.08
C ARG A 15 7.62 0.25 12.73
N PRO A 16 6.66 -0.26 13.53
CA PRO A 16 5.88 -1.44 13.15
C PRO A 16 5.11 -1.26 11.83
N LEU A 17 4.46 -0.10 11.63
CA LEU A 17 3.75 0.22 10.39
C LEU A 17 4.71 0.33 9.20
N THR A 18 5.90 0.89 9.43
CA THR A 18 6.93 1.01 8.40
C THR A 18 7.45 -0.37 7.97
N ILE A 19 7.68 -1.26 8.94
CA ILE A 19 8.08 -2.65 8.69
C ILE A 19 6.98 -3.38 7.93
N MET A 20 5.72 -3.22 8.33
CA MET A 20 4.58 -3.85 7.66
C MET A 20 4.45 -3.42 6.20
N VAL A 21 4.46 -2.11 5.90
CA VAL A 21 4.40 -1.62 4.51
C VAL A 21 5.63 -2.06 3.71
N GLY A 22 6.81 -2.08 4.35
CA GLY A 22 8.02 -2.62 3.74
C GLY A 22 7.92 -4.11 3.41
N ALA A 23 7.31 -4.91 4.29
CA ALA A 23 7.08 -6.34 4.09
C ALA A 23 6.07 -6.59 2.97
N MET A 24 5.00 -5.80 2.88
CA MET A 24 4.02 -5.83 1.80
C MET A 24 4.69 -5.56 0.43
N ALA A 25 5.39 -4.44 0.30
CA ALA A 25 6.16 -4.12 -0.91
C ALA A 25 7.21 -5.20 -1.24
N GLY A 26 7.90 -5.72 -0.22
CA GLY A 26 8.88 -6.80 -0.38
C GLY A 26 8.25 -8.11 -0.86
N ALA A 27 7.07 -8.47 -0.34
CA ALA A 27 6.33 -9.65 -0.77
C ALA A 27 5.99 -9.59 -2.26
N LEU A 28 5.59 -8.42 -2.78
CA LEU A 28 5.34 -8.24 -4.21
C LEU A 28 6.59 -8.53 -5.06
N VAL A 29 7.75 -8.05 -4.61
CA VAL A 29 9.02 -8.32 -5.30
C VAL A 29 9.34 -9.82 -5.27
N VAL A 30 9.21 -10.46 -4.10
CA VAL A 30 9.47 -11.89 -3.93
C VAL A 30 8.56 -12.73 -4.83
N ILE A 31 7.26 -12.40 -4.92
CA ILE A 31 6.33 -13.08 -5.81
C ILE A 31 6.79 -12.95 -7.26
N GLY A 32 7.17 -11.75 -7.73
CA GLY A 32 7.67 -11.55 -9.08
C GLY A 32 8.92 -12.39 -9.39
N VAL A 33 9.83 -12.50 -8.43
CA VAL A 33 11.02 -13.37 -8.52
C VAL A 33 10.60 -14.85 -8.63
N VAL A 34 9.69 -15.31 -7.78
CA VAL A 34 9.17 -16.68 -7.81
C VAL A 34 8.51 -16.99 -9.14
N LEU A 35 7.67 -16.09 -9.66
CA LEU A 35 7.03 -16.25 -10.97
C LEU A 35 8.07 -16.39 -12.09
N THR A 36 9.15 -15.62 -12.04
CA THR A 36 10.26 -15.72 -13.00
C THR A 36 10.89 -17.12 -12.97
N PHE A 37 11.12 -17.68 -11.78
CA PHE A 37 11.64 -19.06 -11.64
C PHE A 37 10.62 -20.14 -12.07
N LEU A 38 9.32 -19.84 -12.01
CA LEU A 38 8.25 -20.72 -12.50
C LEU A 38 8.09 -20.66 -14.03
N GLY A 39 8.95 -19.92 -14.74
CA GLY A 39 8.89 -19.81 -16.20
C GLY A 39 7.91 -18.75 -16.70
N ALA A 40 7.57 -17.75 -15.89
CA ALA A 40 6.84 -16.58 -16.37
C ALA A 40 7.63 -15.85 -17.45
N GLU A 41 6.98 -15.54 -18.56
CA GLU A 41 7.61 -14.89 -19.72
C GLU A 41 7.17 -13.43 -19.83
N MET A 42 8.02 -12.60 -20.45
CA MET A 42 7.66 -11.22 -20.83
C MET A 42 6.87 -11.21 -22.14
N ALA A 43 5.78 -11.98 -22.20
CA ALA A 43 4.86 -12.01 -23.32
C ALA A 43 3.80 -10.91 -23.17
N VAL A 44 3.35 -10.32 -24.27
CA VAL A 44 2.24 -9.35 -24.23
C VAL A 44 0.95 -10.11 -23.97
N PRO A 45 0.25 -9.85 -22.84
CA PRO A 45 -1.00 -10.52 -22.53
C PRO A 45 -2.15 -9.99 -23.38
N SER A 46 -3.31 -10.63 -23.30
CA SER A 46 -4.47 -10.22 -24.10
C SER A 46 -4.90 -8.78 -23.77
N THR A 47 -5.41 -8.06 -24.77
CA THR A 47 -5.83 -6.66 -24.62
C THR A 47 -6.83 -6.47 -23.49
N TRP A 48 -7.75 -7.43 -23.31
CA TRP A 48 -8.73 -7.40 -22.22
C TRP A 48 -8.07 -7.45 -20.84
N VAL A 49 -7.08 -8.33 -20.64
CA VAL A 49 -6.33 -8.40 -19.38
C VAL A 49 -5.58 -7.10 -19.10
N LEU A 50 -4.96 -6.50 -20.11
CA LEU A 50 -4.30 -5.19 -19.97
C LEU A 50 -5.29 -4.11 -19.54
N LEU A 51 -6.51 -4.08 -20.11
CA LEU A 51 -7.54 -3.12 -19.72
C LEU A 51 -8.00 -3.34 -18.27
N VAL A 52 -8.20 -4.58 -17.84
CA VAL A 52 -8.57 -4.90 -16.45
C VAL A 52 -7.48 -4.44 -15.48
N VAL A 53 -6.22 -4.79 -15.76
CA VAL A 53 -5.07 -4.41 -14.92
C VAL A 53 -4.91 -2.89 -14.88
N ALA A 54 -5.02 -2.21 -16.02
CA ALA A 54 -4.94 -0.75 -16.09
C ALA A 54 -6.08 -0.09 -15.30
N ALA A 55 -7.32 -0.54 -15.49
CA ALA A 55 -8.48 0.00 -14.78
C ALA A 55 -8.37 -0.21 -13.26
N ALA A 56 -7.95 -1.40 -12.82
CA ALA A 56 -7.73 -1.69 -11.41
C ALA A 56 -6.63 -0.81 -10.80
N THR A 57 -5.50 -0.66 -11.51
CA THR A 57 -4.36 0.15 -11.05
C THR A 57 -4.73 1.62 -10.93
N LEU A 58 -5.36 2.19 -11.97
CA LEU A 58 -5.82 3.57 -11.97
C LEU A 58 -6.89 3.79 -10.90
N GLY A 59 -7.84 2.86 -10.77
CA GLY A 59 -8.89 2.91 -9.74
C GLY A 59 -8.31 2.91 -8.32
N ALA A 60 -7.35 2.03 -8.04
CA ALA A 60 -6.67 1.99 -6.74
C ALA A 60 -5.96 3.31 -6.41
N TRP A 61 -5.25 3.87 -7.38
CA TRP A 61 -4.58 5.16 -7.22
C TRP A 61 -5.58 6.31 -7.02
N ALA A 62 -6.65 6.36 -7.81
CA ALA A 62 -7.70 7.36 -7.66
C ALA A 62 -8.36 7.28 -6.28
N LEU A 63 -8.67 6.08 -5.80
CA LEU A 63 -9.24 5.85 -4.48
C LEU A 63 -8.31 6.36 -3.38
N VAL A 64 -7.02 6.05 -3.45
CA VAL A 64 -6.02 6.50 -2.46
C VAL A 64 -5.85 8.02 -2.49
N LEU A 65 -5.92 8.65 -3.66
CA LEU A 65 -5.81 10.10 -3.83
C LEU A 65 -7.00 10.87 -3.26
N VAL A 66 -8.22 10.36 -3.47
CA VAL A 66 -9.47 11.00 -3.00
C VAL A 66 -9.73 10.70 -1.52
N MET A 67 -9.07 9.68 -0.96
CA MET A 67 -9.27 9.25 0.42
C MET A 67 -8.98 10.40 1.42
N PRO A 68 -9.95 10.77 2.27
CA PRO A 68 -9.81 11.90 3.18
C PRO A 68 -8.64 11.71 4.15
N PRO A 69 -8.01 12.81 4.61
CA PRO A 69 -6.95 12.74 5.59
C PRO A 69 -7.47 12.10 6.90
N PRO A 70 -6.62 11.37 7.63
CA PRO A 70 -7.03 10.79 8.90
C PRO A 70 -7.49 11.90 9.85
N ARG A 71 -8.61 11.69 10.53
CA ARG A 71 -9.05 12.56 11.64
C ARG A 71 -8.69 11.84 12.93
N ALA A 72 -7.80 12.42 13.72
CA ALA A 72 -7.48 11.85 15.02
C ALA A 72 -8.68 11.99 15.96
N PRO A 73 -9.20 10.89 16.55
CA PRO A 73 -10.14 11.00 17.65
C PRO A 73 -9.49 11.79 18.79
N GLN A 74 -10.24 12.67 19.45
CA GLN A 74 -9.73 13.45 20.59
C GLN A 74 -9.19 12.50 21.66
N GLY A 75 -7.89 12.63 21.98
CA GLY A 75 -7.20 11.80 22.99
C GLY A 75 -6.56 10.50 22.46
N ALA A 76 -6.67 10.17 21.17
CA ALA A 76 -6.00 9.00 20.60
C ALA A 76 -4.50 9.25 20.33
N SER A 77 -3.68 8.20 20.49
CA SER A 77 -2.27 8.26 20.10
C SER A 77 -2.12 8.40 18.58
N LEU A 78 -1.06 9.08 18.13
CA LEU A 78 -0.82 9.33 16.71
C LEU A 78 -0.81 8.03 15.89
N ALA A 79 -0.19 6.96 16.42
CA ALA A 79 -0.15 5.68 15.72
C ALA A 79 -1.54 5.03 15.60
N ALA A 80 -2.42 5.20 16.59
CA ALA A 80 -3.80 4.68 16.52
C ALA A 80 -4.62 5.39 15.44
N ALA A 81 -4.38 6.69 15.21
CA ALA A 81 -5.03 7.44 14.13
C ALA A 81 -4.43 7.13 12.74
N VAL A 82 -3.13 6.85 12.65
CA VAL A 82 -2.39 6.62 11.39
C VAL A 82 -2.53 5.19 10.88
N SER A 83 -2.51 4.20 11.79
CA SER A 83 -2.50 2.77 11.49
C SER A 83 -3.58 2.33 10.48
N PRO A 84 -4.89 2.55 10.72
CA PRO A 84 -5.93 2.05 9.82
C PRO A 84 -5.84 2.68 8.42
N VAL A 85 -5.44 3.95 8.32
CA VAL A 85 -5.29 4.62 7.03
C VAL A 85 -4.08 4.08 6.25
N VAL A 86 -2.96 3.84 6.92
CA VAL A 86 -1.77 3.24 6.29
C VAL A 86 -2.07 1.83 5.79
N VAL A 87 -2.67 0.98 6.64
CA VAL A 87 -3.05 -0.40 6.28
C VAL A 87 -4.00 -0.40 5.09
N PHE A 88 -5.06 0.43 5.14
CA PHE A 88 -6.04 0.48 4.07
C PHE A 88 -5.42 0.96 2.74
N ARG A 89 -4.62 2.03 2.77
CA ARG A 89 -3.96 2.53 1.55
C ARG A 89 -3.00 1.51 0.97
N ALA A 90 -2.22 0.83 1.81
CA ALA A 90 -1.33 -0.24 1.34
C ALA A 90 -2.14 -1.37 0.68
N ALA A 91 -3.21 -1.85 1.33
CA ALA A 91 -4.05 -2.92 0.80
C ALA A 91 -4.73 -2.55 -0.54
N VAL A 92 -5.28 -1.34 -0.65
CA VAL A 92 -5.90 -0.85 -1.90
C VAL A 92 -4.86 -0.79 -3.02
N LEU A 93 -3.63 -0.35 -2.72
CA LEU A 93 -2.57 -0.27 -3.70
C LEU A 93 -2.03 -1.65 -4.13
N GLU A 94 -2.08 -2.67 -3.27
CA GLU A 94 -1.71 -4.04 -3.65
C GLU A 94 -2.78 -4.76 -4.46
N ALA A 95 -4.07 -4.43 -4.26
CA ALA A 95 -5.17 -5.15 -4.87
C ALA A 95 -5.02 -5.36 -6.40
N PRO A 96 -4.57 -4.37 -7.20
CA PRO A 96 -4.31 -4.57 -8.63
C PRO A 96 -3.25 -5.64 -8.91
N ALA A 97 -2.21 -5.75 -8.08
CA ALA A 97 -1.17 -6.76 -8.23
C ALA A 97 -1.67 -8.16 -7.90
N ILE A 98 -2.57 -8.28 -6.92
CA ILE A 98 -3.26 -9.53 -6.62
C ILE A 98 -4.19 -9.94 -7.76
N ILE A 99 -4.95 -9.00 -8.33
CA ILE A 99 -5.77 -9.24 -9.53
C ILE A 99 -4.86 -9.70 -10.69
N GLY A 100 -3.73 -9.02 -10.90
CA GLY A 100 -2.75 -9.40 -11.91
C GLY A 100 -2.21 -10.82 -11.69
N LEU A 101 -1.94 -11.21 -10.43
CA LEU A 101 -1.53 -12.56 -10.09
C LEU A 101 -2.62 -13.59 -10.40
N MET A 102 -3.90 -13.28 -10.16
CA MET A 102 -5.00 -14.18 -10.54
C MET A 102 -5.10 -14.32 -12.06
N LEU A 103 -5.00 -13.21 -12.78
CA LEU A 103 -5.07 -13.18 -14.25
C LEU A 103 -3.90 -13.91 -14.92
N PHE A 104 -2.72 -13.87 -14.31
CA PHE A 104 -1.55 -14.66 -14.72
C PHE A 104 -1.87 -16.17 -14.85
N PHE A 105 -2.67 -16.72 -13.93
CA PHE A 105 -3.06 -18.13 -14.00
C PHE A 105 -4.24 -18.41 -14.94
N ILE A 106 -4.96 -17.38 -15.38
CA ILE A 106 -6.17 -17.51 -16.21
C ILE A 106 -5.86 -17.32 -17.70
N ASP A 107 -5.17 -16.23 -18.06
CA ASP A 107 -4.93 -15.83 -19.47
C ASP A 107 -3.64 -16.44 -20.01
N GLY A 108 -2.65 -16.66 -19.14
CA GLY A 108 -1.36 -17.23 -19.49
C GLY A 108 -0.23 -16.63 -18.64
N PRO A 109 0.92 -17.33 -18.57
CA PRO A 109 2.00 -17.01 -17.63
C PRO A 109 2.85 -15.79 -18.07
N SER A 110 2.18 -14.68 -18.42
CA SER A 110 2.83 -13.42 -18.74
C SER A 110 3.16 -12.64 -17.45
N LEU A 111 4.45 -12.46 -17.19
CA LEU A 111 4.94 -11.71 -16.05
C LEU A 111 4.44 -10.25 -16.08
N LEU A 112 4.15 -9.68 -17.26
CA LEU A 112 3.65 -8.32 -17.41
C LEU A 112 2.31 -8.08 -16.71
N ILE A 113 1.45 -9.10 -16.67
CA ILE A 113 0.14 -9.04 -16.02
C ILE A 113 0.29 -8.71 -14.53
N TYR A 114 1.33 -9.29 -13.90
CA TYR A 114 1.64 -9.10 -12.49
C TYR A 114 2.59 -7.92 -12.22
N ALA A 115 3.68 -7.84 -12.99
CA ALA A 115 4.76 -6.90 -12.74
C ALA A 115 4.31 -5.44 -12.88
N LEU A 116 3.47 -5.15 -13.88
CA LEU A 116 2.98 -3.79 -14.10
C LEU A 116 2.22 -3.25 -12.88
N PRO A 117 1.13 -3.88 -12.39
CA PRO A 117 0.43 -3.40 -11.22
C PRO A 117 1.28 -3.47 -9.95
N ALA A 118 2.18 -4.45 -9.81
CA ALA A 118 3.08 -4.55 -8.65
C ALA A 118 4.04 -3.35 -8.56
N ILE A 119 4.61 -2.89 -9.67
CA ILE A 119 5.46 -1.69 -9.71
C ILE A 119 4.67 -0.45 -9.27
N PHE A 120 3.45 -0.28 -9.79
CA PHE A 120 2.57 0.83 -9.39
C PHE A 120 2.12 0.73 -7.93
N ALA A 121 1.92 -0.47 -7.40
CA ALA A 121 1.63 -0.69 -5.98
C ALA A 121 2.79 -0.22 -5.10
N ILE A 122 4.02 -0.65 -5.42
CA ILE A 122 5.23 -0.26 -4.69
C ILE A 122 5.43 1.25 -4.73
N ALA A 123 5.31 1.86 -5.92
CA ALA A 123 5.40 3.30 -6.08
C ALA A 123 4.32 4.03 -5.25
N GLY A 124 3.08 3.56 -5.31
CA GLY A 124 1.98 4.09 -4.52
C GLY A 124 2.23 3.98 -3.01
N MET A 125 2.79 2.87 -2.54
CA MET A 125 3.08 2.69 -1.11
C MET A 125 4.13 3.69 -0.62
N VAL A 126 5.17 3.91 -1.43
CA VAL A 126 6.22 4.89 -1.14
C VAL A 126 5.62 6.30 -1.07
N LEU A 127 4.69 6.64 -1.97
CA LEU A 127 4.11 7.97 -2.08
C LEU A 127 2.98 8.26 -1.08
N PHE A 128 2.15 7.27 -0.75
CA PHE A 128 0.87 7.49 -0.05
C PHE A 128 0.70 6.69 1.24
N ALA A 129 1.36 5.54 1.36
CA ALA A 129 1.23 4.63 2.51
C ALA A 129 2.40 4.71 3.50
N ARG A 130 3.47 5.47 3.19
CA ARG A 130 4.56 5.69 4.16
C ARG A 130 4.02 6.37 5.44
N PRO A 131 4.25 5.78 6.64
CA PRO A 131 3.74 6.35 7.89
C PRO A 131 4.18 7.80 8.14
N SER A 132 5.40 8.15 7.73
CA SER A 132 5.94 9.52 7.83
C SER A 132 5.20 10.53 6.94
N VAL A 133 4.72 10.10 5.77
CA VAL A 133 3.92 10.95 4.86
C VAL A 133 2.53 11.17 5.43
N VAL A 134 1.91 10.12 5.96
CA VAL A 134 0.57 10.20 6.57
C VAL A 134 0.59 11.06 7.83
N ALA A 135 1.58 10.89 8.71
CA ALA A 135 1.75 11.71 9.90
C ALA A 135 1.94 13.20 9.59
N ARG A 136 2.71 13.53 8.54
CA ARG A 136 2.93 14.92 8.10
C ARG A 136 1.67 15.57 7.52
N ARG A 137 0.78 14.78 6.90
CA ARG A 137 -0.51 15.28 6.38
C ARG A 137 -1.50 15.54 7.51
N LEU A 138 -1.51 14.67 8.52
CA LEU A 138 -2.27 14.84 9.76
C LEU A 138 -1.89 16.14 10.49
N SER A 139 -0.59 16.41 10.67
CA SER A 139 -0.12 17.62 11.36
C SER A 139 -0.42 18.93 10.64
N ARG A 140 -0.77 18.89 9.35
CA ARG A 140 -1.20 20.06 8.57
C ARG A 140 -2.71 20.26 8.55
N ALA A 141 -3.46 19.23 8.92
CA ALA A 141 -4.93 19.22 8.89
C ALA A 141 -5.56 19.41 10.29
N ALA A 142 -4.75 19.28 11.35
CA ALA A 142 -5.07 19.67 12.72
C ALA A 142 -4.70 21.14 12.95
#